data_AF-G2DYF4-F1
#
_entry.id   AF-G2DYF4-F1
#
_cell.length_a   1.000
_cell.length_b   1.000
_cell.length_c   1.000
_cell.angle_alpha   90.00
_cell.angle_beta   90.00
_cell.angle_gamma   90.00
#
_symmetry.space_group_name_H-M   'P 1'
#
loop_
_entity.id
_entity.type
_entity.pdbx_description
1 polymer ?
#
loop_
_entity_poly.entity_id
_entity_poly.type
_entity_poly.pdbx_seq_one_letter_code
_entity_poly.pdbx_strand_id
1 'polypeptide(L)'
;MPTNLSLTDLRVLLVDDDAFLRRVVSQVLSGLKLKQIAIAENGQEALTFLSNHEVDLLITDIQMPKMNGLELIKQIRLGNSPRRPDMPAIVVTSFSTMEVVAASLALDANGFLVKPITLGSAAKKISVAMQEKMVLRGLDHYRSVNTDLDSIAQIAADRTSIVEASILRGENDPHRRKPAGTQVQLSQLQPGMCLADDLYSKSGMKLMSAGQALNEGLINRIRELAEALDSDQIPIASSQS
;
A
#
# COMPACT_ATOMS: atom_id res chain seq x y z
N MET A 1 -3.78 8.97 -24.72
CA MET A 1 -3.61 10.33 -24.19
C MET A 1 -3.77 10.26 -22.68
N PRO A 2 -2.86 10.76 -21.83
CA PRO A 2 -3.16 10.87 -20.42
C PRO A 2 -4.20 11.99 -20.27
N THR A 3 -5.39 11.65 -19.79
CA THR A 3 -6.40 12.65 -19.43
C THR A 3 -5.86 13.47 -18.28
N ASN A 4 -5.59 14.74 -18.55
CA ASN A 4 -5.24 15.75 -17.56
C ASN A 4 -6.49 16.02 -16.70
N LEU A 5 -6.85 15.08 -15.81
CA LEU A 5 -7.94 15.30 -14.85
C LEU A 5 -7.52 16.46 -13.95
N SER A 6 -8.24 17.57 -14.06
CA SER A 6 -8.18 18.60 -13.04
C SER A 6 -8.57 17.98 -11.70
N LEU A 7 -7.87 18.35 -10.63
CA LEU A 7 -8.24 17.92 -9.27
C LEU A 7 -9.72 18.23 -8.95
N THR A 8 -10.33 19.21 -9.63
CA THR A 8 -11.76 19.54 -9.45
C THR A 8 -12.72 18.45 -9.90
N ASP A 9 -12.30 17.60 -10.82
CA ASP A 9 -13.17 16.62 -11.49
C ASP A 9 -12.98 15.20 -10.93
N LEU A 10 -11.99 15.02 -10.04
CA LEU A 10 -11.72 13.75 -9.38
C LEU A 10 -12.84 13.38 -8.42
N ARG A 11 -13.37 12.17 -8.60
CA ARG A 11 -14.31 11.52 -7.68
C ARG A 11 -13.53 10.73 -6.65
N VAL A 12 -13.52 11.23 -5.42
CA VAL A 12 -12.82 10.62 -4.30
C VAL A 12 -13.83 9.92 -3.41
N LEU A 13 -13.54 8.68 -3.03
CA LEU A 13 -14.24 7.99 -1.94
C LEU A 13 -13.35 8.01 -0.70
N LEU A 14 -13.81 8.69 0.34
CA LEU A 14 -13.19 8.71 1.66
C LEU A 14 -13.88 7.70 2.58
N VAL A 15 -13.12 6.76 3.13
CA VAL A 15 -13.63 5.69 4.00
C VAL A 15 -12.87 5.72 5.32
N ASP A 16 -13.57 5.98 6.41
CA ASP A 16 -13.00 6.04 7.77
C ASP A 16 -14.21 5.91 8.71
N ASP A 17 -14.15 5.17 9.81
CA ASP A 17 -15.29 4.96 10.71
C ASP A 17 -15.49 6.13 11.70
N ASP A 18 -14.46 6.93 11.93
CA ASP A 18 -14.51 8.11 12.79
C ASP A 18 -15.09 9.31 12.02
N ALA A 19 -16.30 9.72 12.42
CA ALA A 19 -17.02 10.84 11.80
C ALA A 19 -16.26 12.18 11.92
N PHE A 20 -15.52 12.41 13.00
CA PHE A 20 -14.71 13.61 13.19
C PHE A 20 -13.51 13.61 12.23
N LEU A 21 -12.78 12.50 12.14
CA LEU A 21 -11.67 12.37 11.19
C LEU A 21 -12.15 12.47 9.75
N ARG A 22 -13.25 11.81 9.37
CA ARG A 22 -13.89 11.98 8.05
C ARG A 22 -14.13 13.46 7.72
N ARG A 23 -14.63 14.24 8.68
CA ARG A 23 -14.89 15.67 8.49
C ARG A 23 -13.60 16.47 8.30
N VAL A 24 -12.58 16.23 9.13
CA VAL A 24 -11.28 16.91 9.04
C VAL A 24 -10.61 16.60 7.70
N VAL A 25 -10.55 15.33 7.30
CA VAL A 25 -9.95 14.93 6.02
C VAL A 25 -10.73 15.50 4.85
N SER A 26 -12.07 15.47 4.89
CA SER A 26 -12.90 16.09 3.84
C SER A 26 -12.62 17.59 3.68
N GLN A 27 -12.36 18.32 4.78
CA GLN A 27 -11.98 19.73 4.71
C GLN A 27 -10.60 19.92 4.07
N VAL A 28 -9.62 19.08 4.42
CA VAL A 28 -8.29 19.10 3.78
C VAL A 28 -8.40 18.86 2.29
N LEU A 29 -9.14 17.83 1.87
CA LEU A 29 -9.37 17.50 0.46
C LEU A 29 -10.12 18.62 -0.27
N SER A 30 -11.12 19.22 0.36
CA SER A 30 -11.84 20.38 -0.21
C SER A 30 -10.91 21.59 -0.40
N GLY A 31 -9.92 21.78 0.48
CA GLY A 31 -8.86 22.78 0.33
C GLY A 31 -7.98 22.57 -0.92
N LEU A 32 -7.91 21.33 -1.43
CA LEU A 32 -7.28 20.99 -2.72
C LEU A 32 -8.20 21.23 -3.93
N LYS A 33 -9.38 21.82 -3.71
CA LYS A 33 -10.44 22.04 -4.71
C LYS A 33 -11.09 20.75 -5.21
N LEU A 34 -10.92 19.62 -4.50
CA LEU A 34 -11.69 18.40 -4.76
C LEU A 34 -13.15 18.64 -4.40
N LYS A 35 -14.04 18.55 -5.38
CA LYS A 35 -15.48 18.84 -5.18
C LYS A 35 -16.34 17.59 -5.00
N GLN A 36 -15.89 16.46 -5.52
CA GLN A 36 -16.65 15.21 -5.54
C GLN A 36 -16.08 14.25 -4.52
N ILE A 37 -16.40 14.46 -3.24
CA ILE A 37 -15.96 13.60 -2.14
C ILE A 37 -17.18 12.83 -1.62
N ALA A 38 -17.23 11.54 -1.93
CA ALA A 38 -18.16 10.61 -1.32
C ALA A 38 -17.57 10.07 -0.01
N ILE A 39 -18.44 9.68 0.92
CA ILE A 39 -18.04 9.13 2.22
C ILE A 39 -18.67 7.75 2.45
N ALA A 40 -17.94 6.89 3.15
CA ALA A 40 -18.44 5.63 3.69
C ALA A 40 -17.83 5.39 5.08
N GLU A 41 -18.52 4.63 5.94
CA GLU A 41 -18.09 4.43 7.34
C GLU A 41 -17.30 3.13 7.54
N ASN A 42 -17.20 2.28 6.51
CA ASN A 42 -16.47 1.02 6.53
C ASN A 42 -16.32 0.46 5.11
N GLY A 43 -15.52 -0.60 4.95
CA GLY A 43 -15.29 -1.23 3.66
C GLY A 43 -16.54 -1.81 3.00
N GLN A 44 -17.52 -2.30 3.77
CA GLN A 44 -18.72 -2.91 3.19
C GLN A 44 -19.63 -1.86 2.53
N GLU A 45 -19.80 -0.71 3.18
CA GLU A 45 -20.50 0.44 2.60
C GLU A 45 -19.76 1.00 1.39
N ALA A 46 -18.43 1.06 1.46
CA ALA A 46 -17.59 1.50 0.35
C ALA A 46 -17.76 0.59 -0.89
N LEU A 47 -17.72 -0.74 -0.73
CA LEU A 47 -17.96 -1.68 -1.84
C LEU A 47 -19.37 -1.54 -2.43
N THR A 48 -20.37 -1.34 -1.57
CA THR A 48 -21.76 -1.12 -2.00
C THR A 48 -21.86 0.18 -2.82
N PHE A 49 -21.18 1.23 -2.38
CA PHE A 49 -21.11 2.50 -3.11
C PHE A 49 -20.43 2.33 -4.47
N LEU A 50 -19.26 1.68 -4.50
CA LEU A 50 -18.47 1.42 -5.72
C LEU A 50 -19.19 0.52 -6.73
N SER A 51 -20.19 -0.25 -6.30
CA SER A 51 -21.02 -1.05 -7.21
C SER A 51 -21.91 -0.18 -8.11
N ASN A 52 -22.28 1.01 -7.63
CA ASN A 52 -23.24 1.88 -8.28
C ASN A 52 -22.60 3.19 -8.81
N HIS A 53 -21.40 3.52 -8.36
CA HIS A 53 -20.75 4.79 -8.65
C HIS A 53 -19.32 4.58 -9.14
N GLU A 54 -18.91 5.46 -10.03
CA GLU A 54 -17.54 5.54 -10.51
C GLU A 54 -16.70 6.39 -9.54
N VAL A 55 -15.52 5.89 -9.18
CA VAL A 55 -14.57 6.56 -8.29
C VAL A 55 -13.19 6.53 -8.96
N ASP A 56 -12.46 7.64 -8.84
CA ASP A 56 -11.13 7.81 -9.42
C ASP A 56 -10.02 7.60 -8.39
N LEU A 57 -10.33 7.79 -7.11
CA LEU A 57 -9.39 7.63 -6.00
C LEU A 57 -10.11 7.13 -4.75
N LEU A 58 -9.59 6.06 -4.16
CA LEU A 58 -9.92 5.64 -2.80
C LEU A 58 -8.95 6.25 -1.80
N ILE A 59 -9.47 6.83 -0.72
CA ILE A 59 -8.71 7.17 0.49
C ILE A 59 -9.38 6.42 1.64
N THR A 60 -8.68 5.48 2.27
CA THR A 60 -9.29 4.61 3.30
C THR A 60 -8.44 4.56 4.56
N ASP A 61 -9.06 4.63 5.73
CA ASP A 61 -8.46 4.13 6.97
C ASP A 61 -8.31 2.60 6.91
N ILE A 62 -7.43 2.07 7.75
CA ILE A 62 -7.19 0.64 7.87
C ILE A 62 -8.15 0.05 8.89
N GLN A 63 -8.19 0.60 10.10
CA GLN A 63 -8.92 0.02 11.23
C GLN A 63 -10.36 0.49 11.19
N MET A 64 -11.27 -0.36 10.73
CA MET A 64 -12.71 -0.06 10.66
C MET A 64 -13.52 -1.31 11.03
N PRO A 65 -14.71 -1.17 11.61
CA PRO A 65 -15.60 -2.29 11.89
C PRO A 65 -16.16 -2.89 10.59
N LYS A 66 -16.67 -4.12 10.68
CA LYS A 66 -17.28 -4.92 9.59
C LYS A 66 -16.30 -5.33 8.49
N MET A 67 -15.64 -4.37 7.85
CA MET A 67 -14.62 -4.58 6.83
C MET A 67 -13.55 -3.50 6.93
N ASN A 68 -12.32 -3.94 7.16
CA ASN A 68 -11.15 -3.08 7.29
C ASN A 68 -10.66 -2.58 5.92
N GLY A 69 -9.78 -1.57 5.91
CA GLY A 69 -9.27 -0.94 4.69
C GLY A 69 -8.43 -1.86 3.80
N LEU A 70 -7.67 -2.80 4.38
CA LEU A 70 -6.91 -3.77 3.60
C LEU A 70 -7.84 -4.72 2.86
N GLU A 71 -8.86 -5.23 3.56
CA GLU A 71 -9.86 -6.09 2.96
C GLU A 71 -10.64 -5.35 1.87
N LEU A 72 -11.02 -4.10 2.09
CA LEU A 72 -11.64 -3.26 1.06
C LEU A 72 -10.78 -3.19 -0.21
N ILE A 73 -9.48 -2.86 -0.08
CA ILE A 73 -8.57 -2.79 -1.23
C ILE A 73 -8.47 -4.16 -1.90
N LYS A 74 -8.29 -5.24 -1.13
CA LYS A 74 -8.23 -6.61 -1.65
C LYS A 74 -9.46 -6.96 -2.49
N GLN A 75 -10.66 -6.66 -2.01
CA GLN A 75 -11.91 -6.90 -2.72
C GLN A 75 -12.00 -6.09 -4.02
N ILE A 76 -11.53 -4.84 -4.03
CA ILE A 76 -11.43 -4.01 -5.25
C ILE A 76 -10.47 -4.66 -6.26
N ARG A 77 -9.27 -5.07 -5.84
CA ARG A 77 -8.27 -5.71 -6.70
C ARG A 77 -8.75 -7.03 -7.29
N LEU A 78 -9.55 -7.78 -6.54
CA LEU A 78 -10.16 -9.03 -6.99
C LEU A 78 -11.29 -8.83 -8.01
N GLY A 79 -11.68 -7.58 -8.29
CA GLY A 79 -12.78 -7.29 -9.21
C GLY A 79 -14.16 -7.53 -8.60
N ASN A 80 -14.26 -7.66 -7.28
CA ASN A 80 -15.55 -7.75 -6.58
C ASN A 80 -16.27 -6.39 -6.48
N SER A 81 -15.68 -5.36 -7.09
CA SER A 81 -16.33 -4.10 -7.46
C SER A 81 -16.35 -3.94 -8.99
N PRO A 82 -17.51 -3.65 -9.62
CA PRO A 82 -17.73 -3.88 -11.05
C PRO A 82 -17.08 -2.87 -12.02
N ARG A 83 -16.22 -1.93 -11.61
CA ARG A 83 -15.88 -0.79 -12.49
C ARG A 83 -14.40 -0.44 -12.67
N ARG A 84 -13.53 -0.62 -11.66
CA ARG A 84 -12.11 -0.22 -11.78
C ARG A 84 -11.20 -0.93 -10.74
N PRO A 85 -10.76 -2.18 -10.99
CA PRO A 85 -9.89 -2.89 -10.05
C PRO A 85 -8.51 -2.24 -9.88
N ASP A 86 -8.06 -1.46 -10.88
CA ASP A 86 -6.82 -0.68 -10.91
C ASP A 86 -6.97 0.74 -10.32
N MET A 87 -8.08 1.04 -9.66
CA MET A 87 -8.31 2.33 -9.00
C MET A 87 -7.18 2.66 -8.01
N PRO A 88 -6.57 3.85 -8.09
CA PRO A 88 -5.62 4.31 -7.09
C PRO A 88 -6.21 4.26 -5.69
N ALA A 89 -5.45 3.70 -4.74
CA ALA A 89 -5.84 3.61 -3.33
C ALA A 89 -4.76 4.21 -2.44
N ILE A 90 -5.12 5.16 -1.60
CA ILE A 90 -4.27 5.74 -0.58
C ILE A 90 -4.77 5.29 0.79
N VAL A 91 -3.85 4.75 1.58
CA VAL A 91 -4.14 4.27 2.93
C VAL A 91 -3.85 5.38 3.93
N VAL A 92 -4.78 5.65 4.83
CA VAL A 92 -4.59 6.54 5.97
C VAL A 92 -4.16 5.72 7.18
N THR A 93 -3.17 6.19 7.93
CA THR A 93 -2.61 5.46 9.07
C THR A 93 -2.19 6.39 10.21
N SER A 94 -2.37 5.97 11.47
CA SER A 94 -1.87 6.68 12.65
C SER A 94 -0.43 6.28 12.98
N PHE A 95 -0.15 4.97 13.06
CA PHE A 95 1.16 4.34 13.25
C PHE A 95 0.95 2.84 12.97
N SER A 96 0.86 2.46 11.71
CA SER A 96 0.65 1.06 11.31
C SER A 96 1.89 0.22 11.59
N THR A 97 1.71 -0.99 12.11
CA THR A 97 2.81 -1.95 12.22
C THR A 97 3.39 -2.25 10.84
N MET A 98 4.64 -2.72 10.78
CA MET A 98 5.25 -3.03 9.49
C MET A 98 4.41 -4.08 8.72
N GLU A 99 3.80 -5.02 9.40
CA GLU A 99 2.99 -6.08 8.80
C GLU A 99 1.74 -5.51 8.10
N VAL A 100 1.12 -4.48 8.67
CA VAL A 100 -0.02 -3.78 8.05
C VAL A 100 0.41 -3.03 6.79
N VAL A 101 1.58 -2.41 6.83
CA VAL A 101 2.14 -1.68 5.70
C VAL A 101 2.58 -2.64 4.58
N ALA A 102 3.18 -3.77 4.97
CA ALA A 102 3.53 -4.88 4.09
C ALA A 102 2.31 -5.42 3.34
N ALA A 103 1.22 -5.68 4.05
CA ALA A 103 -0.04 -6.11 3.46
C ALA A 103 -0.59 -5.05 2.50
N SER A 104 -0.54 -3.76 2.88
CA SER A 104 -0.97 -2.64 2.02
C SER A 104 -0.18 -2.60 0.70
N LEU A 105 1.14 -2.80 0.75
CA LEU A 105 1.96 -2.90 -0.47
C LEU A 105 1.61 -4.11 -1.31
N ALA A 106 1.42 -5.26 -0.68
CA ALA A 106 1.07 -6.48 -1.38
C ALA A 106 -0.30 -6.33 -2.09
N LEU A 107 -1.17 -5.45 -1.60
CA LEU A 107 -2.43 -5.09 -2.26
C LEU A 107 -2.31 -3.94 -3.28
N ASP A 108 -1.08 -3.51 -3.59
CA ASP A 108 -0.77 -2.40 -4.48
C ASP A 108 -1.49 -1.09 -4.07
N ALA A 109 -1.39 -0.74 -2.78
CA ALA A 109 -1.68 0.62 -2.34
C ALA A 109 -0.71 1.62 -3.01
N ASN A 110 -1.26 2.73 -3.49
CA ASN A 110 -0.52 3.76 -4.24
C ASN A 110 0.19 4.76 -3.32
N GLY A 111 -0.19 4.83 -2.05
CA GLY A 111 0.52 5.64 -1.09
C GLY A 111 -0.10 5.60 0.29
N PHE A 112 0.57 6.28 1.22
CA PHE A 112 0.19 6.38 2.62
C PHE A 112 0.06 7.84 3.05
N LEU A 113 -0.99 8.14 3.81
CA LEU A 113 -1.18 9.39 4.53
C LEU A 113 -1.08 9.14 6.03
N VAL A 114 -0.02 9.66 6.64
CA VAL A 114 0.18 9.60 8.08
C VAL A 114 -0.66 10.69 8.75
N LYS A 115 -1.44 10.33 9.77
CA LYS A 115 -2.17 11.28 10.62
C LYS A 115 -1.16 12.07 11.49
N PRO A 116 -1.27 13.40 11.67
CA PRO A 116 -2.31 14.26 11.13
C PRO A 116 -2.12 14.57 9.64
N ILE A 117 -3.22 14.49 8.88
CA ILE A 117 -3.20 14.75 7.43
C ILE A 117 -3.18 16.26 7.19
N THR A 118 -2.22 16.72 6.39
CA THR A 118 -2.08 18.13 6.00
C THR A 118 -2.44 18.32 4.54
N LEU A 119 -2.72 19.56 4.14
CA LEU A 119 -2.97 19.92 2.74
C LEU A 119 -1.80 19.51 1.83
N GLY A 120 -0.56 19.76 2.28
CA GLY A 120 0.65 19.44 1.51
C GLY A 120 0.88 17.94 1.35
N SER A 121 0.71 17.17 2.43
CA SER A 121 0.88 15.71 2.38
C SER A 121 -0.20 15.06 1.49
N ALA A 122 -1.46 15.48 1.64
CA ALA A 122 -2.56 15.04 0.78
C ALA A 122 -2.31 15.38 -0.70
N ALA A 123 -1.98 16.64 -1.01
CA ALA A 123 -1.72 17.08 -2.39
C ALA A 123 -0.64 16.24 -3.07
N LYS A 124 0.50 16.06 -2.38
CA LYS A 124 1.64 15.31 -2.91
C LYS A 124 1.26 13.86 -3.19
N LYS A 125 0.65 13.17 -2.21
CA LYS A 125 0.31 11.74 -2.34
C LYS A 125 -0.77 11.50 -3.39
N ILE A 126 -1.79 12.36 -3.47
CA ILE A 126 -2.83 12.29 -4.50
C ILE A 126 -2.22 12.48 -5.89
N SER A 127 -1.39 13.52 -6.07
CA SER A 127 -0.75 13.77 -7.37
C SER A 127 0.09 12.58 -7.84
N VAL A 128 0.88 11.98 -6.95
CA VAL A 128 1.70 10.81 -7.27
C VAL A 128 0.80 9.61 -7.62
N ALA A 129 -0.18 9.29 -6.77
CA ALA A 129 -1.08 8.16 -6.99
C ALA A 129 -1.87 8.26 -8.32
N MET A 130 -2.29 9.46 -8.72
CA MET A 130 -3.06 9.67 -9.94
C MET A 130 -2.23 9.63 -11.23
N GLN A 131 -0.91 9.85 -11.16
CA GLN A 131 -0.02 9.81 -12.33
C GLN A 131 0.49 8.41 -12.64
N GLU A 132 0.36 7.50 -11.67
CA GLU A 132 0.90 6.15 -11.79
C GLU A 132 0.00 5.25 -12.62
N LYS A 133 0.63 4.58 -13.59
CA LYS A 133 -0.02 3.48 -14.29
C LYS A 133 0.03 2.24 -13.41
N MET A 134 -1.14 1.78 -12.99
CA MET A 134 -1.26 0.55 -12.24
C MET A 134 -1.33 -0.65 -13.19
N VAL A 135 -0.50 -1.66 -12.92
CA VAL A 135 -0.56 -2.97 -13.57
C VAL A 135 -0.98 -3.96 -12.51
N LEU A 136 -2.17 -4.53 -12.65
CA LEU A 136 -2.70 -5.50 -11.69
C LEU A 136 -1.88 -6.78 -11.72
N ARG A 137 -1.64 -7.32 -10.53
CA ARG A 137 -1.07 -8.65 -10.34
C ARG A 137 -2.14 -9.72 -10.60
N GLY A 138 -1.71 -10.97 -10.72
CA GLY A 138 -2.64 -12.10 -10.84
C GLY A 138 -3.54 -12.23 -9.62
N LEU A 139 -4.78 -12.69 -9.81
CA LEU A 139 -5.78 -12.81 -8.73
C LEU A 139 -5.28 -13.64 -7.55
N ASP A 140 -4.48 -14.68 -7.80
CA ASP A 140 -3.94 -15.55 -6.75
C ASP A 140 -2.97 -14.82 -5.82
N HIS A 141 -2.25 -13.82 -6.33
CA HIS A 141 -1.44 -12.94 -5.50
C HIS A 141 -2.33 -12.22 -4.48
N TYR A 142 -3.38 -11.52 -4.93
CA TYR A 142 -4.26 -10.79 -4.04
C TYR A 142 -5.01 -11.70 -3.05
N ARG A 143 -5.45 -12.89 -3.49
CA ARG A 143 -6.07 -13.89 -2.62
C ARG A 143 -5.15 -14.31 -1.47
N SER A 144 -3.85 -14.45 -1.75
CA SER A 144 -2.84 -14.90 -0.77
C SER A 144 -2.48 -13.86 0.29
N VAL A 145 -2.79 -12.57 0.07
CA VAL A 145 -2.47 -11.52 1.05
C VAL A 145 -3.39 -11.65 2.27
N ASN A 146 -2.81 -11.78 3.46
CA ASN A 146 -3.57 -11.72 4.71
C ASN A 146 -4.00 -10.27 5.00
N THR A 147 -5.27 -10.08 5.31
CA THR A 147 -5.92 -8.79 5.59
C THR A 147 -6.60 -8.78 6.95
N ASP A 148 -6.54 -9.88 7.69
CA ASP A 148 -7.07 -9.99 9.05
C ASP A 148 -6.12 -9.27 10.03
N LEU A 149 -6.59 -8.15 10.60
CA LEU A 149 -5.74 -7.27 11.40
C LEU A 149 -5.28 -7.92 12.71
N ASP A 150 -6.09 -8.80 13.30
CA ASP A 150 -5.73 -9.51 14.54
C ASP A 150 -4.62 -10.54 14.26
N SER A 151 -4.76 -11.30 13.17
CA SER A 151 -3.72 -12.23 12.72
C SER A 151 -2.42 -11.51 12.37
N ILE A 152 -2.52 -10.36 11.69
CA ILE A 152 -1.37 -9.51 11.35
C ILE A 152 -0.68 -9.00 12.63
N ALA A 153 -1.46 -8.53 13.62
CA ALA A 153 -0.93 -8.06 14.90
C ALA A 153 -0.26 -9.19 15.70
N GLN A 154 -0.83 -10.40 15.68
CA GLN A 154 -0.22 -11.55 16.34
C GLN A 154 1.12 -11.95 15.69
N ILE A 155 1.19 -11.94 14.36
CA ILE A 155 2.45 -12.19 13.63
C ILE A 155 3.51 -11.16 14.01
N ALA A 156 3.12 -9.88 14.14
CA ALA A 156 4.03 -8.82 14.57
C ALA A 156 4.58 -9.08 15.99
N ALA A 157 3.69 -9.46 16.92
CA ALA A 157 4.05 -9.74 18.31
C ALA A 157 4.99 -10.95 18.43
N ASP A 158 4.64 -12.09 17.80
CA ASP A 158 5.42 -13.32 17.85
C ASP A 158 6.83 -13.10 17.28
N ARG A 159 6.92 -12.35 16.17
CA ARG A 159 8.22 -12.04 15.54
C ARG A 159 9.09 -11.15 16.39
N THR A 160 8.51 -10.17 17.07
CA THR A 160 9.26 -9.31 18.00
C THR A 160 9.97 -10.18 19.04
N SER A 161 9.26 -11.16 19.61
CA SER A 161 9.85 -12.10 20.58
C SER A 161 10.93 -13.02 19.98
N ILE A 162 10.75 -13.49 18.74
CA ILE A 162 11.76 -14.33 18.06
C ILE A 162 13.04 -13.54 17.80
N VAL A 163 12.93 -12.34 17.25
CA VAL A 163 14.08 -11.49 16.92
C VAL A 163 14.85 -11.12 18.18
N GLU A 164 14.16 -10.71 19.26
CA GLU A 164 14.79 -10.47 20.57
C GLU A 164 15.54 -11.71 21.07
N ALA A 165 14.92 -12.89 20.98
CA ALA A 165 15.53 -14.12 21.44
C ALA A 165 16.71 -14.59 20.57
N SER A 166 16.73 -14.28 19.27
CA SER A 166 17.85 -14.57 18.35
C SER A 166 19.02 -13.60 18.57
N ILE A 167 18.75 -12.31 18.81
CA ILE A 167 19.77 -11.32 19.17
C ILE A 167 20.46 -11.71 20.48
N LEU A 168 19.70 -12.11 21.50
CA LEU A 168 20.24 -12.59 22.77
C LEU A 168 21.10 -13.85 22.61
N ARG A 169 20.82 -14.69 21.61
CA ARG A 169 21.56 -15.93 21.31
C ARG A 169 22.74 -15.73 20.35
N GLY A 170 22.91 -14.54 19.77
CA GLY A 170 23.96 -14.29 18.77
C GLY A 170 23.81 -15.10 17.48
N GLU A 171 22.59 -15.56 17.17
CA GLU A 171 22.29 -16.38 16.00
C GLU A 171 22.01 -15.52 14.76
N ASN A 172 22.37 -16.03 13.56
CA ASN A 172 21.99 -15.40 12.30
C ASN A 172 20.48 -15.59 12.04
N ASP A 173 19.84 -14.58 11.45
CA ASP A 173 18.42 -14.61 11.12
C ASP A 173 18.06 -15.84 10.25
N PRO A 174 17.13 -16.71 10.68
CA PRO A 174 16.75 -17.93 9.97
C PRO A 174 16.04 -17.69 8.62
N HIS A 175 15.61 -16.47 8.32
CA HIS A 175 15.02 -16.10 7.02
C HIS A 175 16.05 -15.66 5.97
N ARG A 176 17.32 -15.55 6.35
CA ARG A 176 18.39 -14.99 5.52
C ARG A 176 18.91 -16.01 4.50
N ARG A 177 18.17 -16.20 3.39
CA ARG A 177 18.73 -16.83 2.19
C ARG A 177 19.67 -15.85 1.49
N LYS A 178 20.71 -16.37 0.84
CA LYS A 178 21.61 -15.53 0.03
C LYS A 178 20.81 -15.05 -1.20
N PRO A 179 20.51 -13.75 -1.33
CA PRO A 179 19.61 -13.26 -2.37
C PRO A 179 20.21 -13.49 -3.76
N ALA A 180 19.37 -13.88 -4.72
CA ALA A 180 19.76 -13.96 -6.12
C ALA A 180 19.98 -12.54 -6.70
N GLY A 181 20.93 -12.39 -7.63
CA GLY A 181 21.17 -11.12 -8.36
C GLY A 181 22.08 -10.10 -7.65
N THR A 182 22.22 -8.93 -8.29
CA THR A 182 23.08 -7.84 -7.82
C THR A 182 22.39 -7.06 -6.72
N GLN A 183 23.06 -6.90 -5.58
CA GLN A 183 22.54 -6.13 -4.46
C GLN A 183 22.71 -4.63 -4.73
N VAL A 184 21.59 -3.91 -4.91
CA VAL A 184 21.57 -2.47 -5.22
C VAL A 184 21.02 -1.72 -4.02
N GLN A 185 21.65 -0.62 -3.62
CA GLN A 185 21.14 0.19 -2.51
C GLN A 185 19.78 0.82 -2.87
N LEU A 186 18.89 0.96 -1.88
CA LEU A 186 17.59 1.66 -2.03
C LEU A 186 17.68 3.04 -2.69
N SER A 187 18.74 3.79 -2.36
CA SER A 187 19.03 5.11 -2.93
C SER A 187 19.36 5.05 -4.42
N GLN A 188 19.88 3.93 -4.90
CA GLN A 188 20.35 3.70 -6.28
C GLN A 188 19.31 3.02 -7.18
N LEU A 189 18.13 2.67 -6.65
CA LEU A 189 17.05 2.12 -7.46
C LEU A 189 16.61 3.09 -8.54
N GLN A 190 16.43 2.58 -9.76
CA GLN A 190 15.98 3.34 -10.92
C GLN A 190 14.80 2.63 -11.61
N PRO A 191 13.85 3.39 -12.18
CA PRO A 191 12.78 2.82 -12.99
C PRO A 191 13.34 1.94 -14.11
N GLY A 192 12.70 0.79 -14.35
CA GLY A 192 13.11 -0.20 -15.34
C GLY A 192 13.99 -1.33 -14.80
N MET A 193 14.52 -1.21 -13.57
CA MET A 193 15.15 -2.35 -12.88
C MET A 193 14.13 -3.44 -12.56
N CYS A 194 14.53 -4.71 -12.53
CA CYS A 194 13.66 -5.82 -12.15
C CYS A 194 14.17 -6.52 -10.90
N LEU A 195 13.28 -6.94 -10.01
CA LEU A 195 13.65 -7.75 -8.85
C LEU A 195 14.22 -9.10 -9.30
N ALA A 196 15.40 -9.48 -8.80
CA ALA A 196 15.99 -10.80 -9.03
C ALA A 196 15.40 -11.89 -8.13
N ASP A 197 14.88 -11.48 -6.98
CA ASP A 197 14.33 -12.37 -5.96
C ASP A 197 13.07 -11.74 -5.36
N ASP A 198 12.28 -12.54 -4.67
CA ASP A 198 11.12 -12.05 -3.92
C ASP A 198 11.60 -11.06 -2.83
N LEU A 199 10.89 -9.95 -2.68
CA LEU A 199 11.16 -8.98 -1.63
C LEU A 199 10.23 -9.28 -0.45
N TYR A 200 10.81 -9.41 0.74
CA TYR A 200 10.08 -9.69 1.97
C TYR A 200 10.22 -8.53 2.97
N SER A 201 9.24 -8.37 3.84
CA SER A 201 9.39 -7.54 5.04
C SER A 201 10.35 -8.20 6.05
N LYS A 202 10.81 -7.45 7.06
CA LYS A 202 11.43 -8.06 8.28
C LYS A 202 10.55 -9.15 8.89
N SER A 203 9.24 -9.04 8.65
CA SER A 203 8.24 -10.03 9.04
C SER A 203 7.97 -11.12 8.00
N GLY A 204 8.90 -11.39 7.09
CA GLY A 204 8.86 -12.55 6.17
C GLY A 204 7.62 -12.61 5.28
N MET A 205 6.81 -11.54 5.26
CA MET A 205 5.68 -11.39 4.37
C MET A 205 6.22 -10.98 3.02
N LYS A 206 5.82 -11.69 1.97
CA LYS A 206 6.22 -11.32 0.61
C LYS A 206 5.54 -10.01 0.21
N LEU A 207 6.34 -8.99 -0.03
CA LEU A 207 5.91 -7.66 -0.49
C LEU A 207 5.80 -7.65 -2.02
N MET A 208 6.82 -8.20 -2.68
CA MET A 208 6.97 -8.16 -4.13
C MET A 208 7.55 -9.48 -4.61
N SER A 209 7.19 -9.87 -5.83
CA SER A 209 7.68 -11.12 -6.39
C SER A 209 8.87 -10.87 -7.31
N ALA A 210 9.76 -11.86 -7.41
CA ALA A 210 10.85 -11.88 -8.38
C ALA A 210 10.32 -11.63 -9.81
N GLY A 211 11.13 -10.96 -10.64
CA GLY A 211 10.78 -10.58 -12.00
C GLY A 211 9.92 -9.31 -12.10
N GLN A 212 9.45 -8.75 -10.98
CA GLN A 212 8.67 -7.52 -10.99
C GLN A 212 9.52 -6.33 -11.42
N ALA A 213 9.10 -5.66 -12.49
CA ALA A 213 9.70 -4.41 -12.95
C ALA A 213 9.36 -3.26 -11.99
N LEU A 214 10.39 -2.54 -11.58
CA LEU A 214 10.29 -1.38 -10.70
C LEU A 214 9.96 -0.15 -11.54
N ASN A 215 8.77 0.41 -11.34
CA ASN A 215 8.43 1.74 -11.83
C ASN A 215 8.73 2.78 -10.73
N GLU A 216 8.66 4.07 -11.07
CA GLU A 216 8.93 5.15 -10.12
C GLU A 216 8.06 5.07 -8.87
N GLY A 217 6.79 4.72 -9.03
CA GLY A 217 5.85 4.55 -7.94
C GLY A 217 6.28 3.46 -6.95
N LEU A 218 6.58 2.26 -7.46
CA LEU A 218 7.05 1.14 -6.65
C LEU A 218 8.34 1.50 -5.92
N ILE A 219 9.28 2.17 -6.59
CA ILE A 219 10.53 2.61 -5.95
C ILE A 219 10.24 3.59 -4.81
N ASN A 220 9.34 4.55 -5.01
CA ASN A 220 8.93 5.46 -3.94
C ASN A 220 8.29 4.71 -2.77
N ARG A 221 7.45 3.71 -3.04
CA ARG A 221 6.88 2.83 -1.99
C ARG A 221 7.96 2.07 -1.24
N ILE A 222 8.90 1.44 -1.94
CA ILE A 222 10.01 0.71 -1.31
C ILE A 222 10.82 1.66 -0.40
N ARG A 223 11.10 2.89 -0.87
CA ARG A 223 11.83 3.90 -0.09
C ARG A 223 11.06 4.40 1.13
N GLU A 224 9.75 4.62 1.00
CA GLU A 224 8.88 4.95 2.13
C GLU A 224 8.91 3.85 3.20
N LEU A 225 9.32 2.65 2.82
CA LEU A 225 9.30 1.44 3.63
C LEU A 225 10.70 0.90 3.90
N ALA A 226 11.73 1.73 3.73
CA ALA A 226 13.11 1.34 3.99
C ALA A 226 13.28 0.74 5.39
N GLU A 227 12.69 1.38 6.42
CA GLU A 227 12.75 0.94 7.83
C GLU A 227 12.17 -0.46 8.09
N ALA A 228 11.44 -0.93 7.11
CA ALA A 228 10.41 -1.91 7.18
C ALA A 228 10.83 -3.18 6.40
N LEU A 229 11.72 -3.00 5.42
CA LEU A 229 12.41 -4.04 4.66
C LEU A 229 13.48 -4.73 5.51
N ASP A 230 13.73 -6.00 5.20
CA ASP A 230 14.80 -6.78 5.84
C ASP A 230 16.21 -6.25 5.52
N SER A 231 16.35 -5.56 4.38
CA SER A 231 17.62 -4.97 3.94
C SER A 231 17.41 -3.69 3.15
N ASP A 232 18.35 -2.74 3.31
CA ASP A 232 18.51 -1.57 2.42
C ASP A 232 19.14 -1.93 1.07
N GLN A 233 19.50 -3.20 0.88
CA GLN A 233 19.95 -3.74 -0.39
C GLN A 233 18.85 -4.55 -1.04
N ILE A 234 18.49 -4.17 -2.26
CA ILE A 234 17.43 -4.79 -3.02
C ILE A 234 18.06 -5.68 -4.10
N PRO A 235 17.63 -6.95 -4.21
CA PRO A 235 18.15 -7.86 -5.23
C PRO A 235 17.62 -7.47 -6.61
N ILE A 236 18.50 -6.99 -7.48
CA ILE A 236 18.17 -6.59 -8.85
C ILE A 236 18.76 -7.58 -9.85
N ALA A 237 17.94 -7.97 -10.84
CA ALA A 237 18.37 -8.83 -11.93
C ALA A 237 19.43 -8.12 -12.77
N SER A 238 20.50 -8.82 -13.11
CA SER A 238 21.51 -8.29 -14.03
C SER A 238 20.84 -8.02 -15.38
N SER A 239 20.98 -6.79 -15.91
CA SER A 239 20.46 -6.43 -17.23
C SER A 239 21.00 -7.43 -18.26
N GLN A 240 20.14 -8.18 -18.93
CA GLN A 240 20.58 -8.95 -20.09
C GLN A 240 21.09 -7.95 -21.13
N SER A 241 22.32 -8.19 -21.58
CA SER A 241 23.02 -7.45 -22.63
C SER A 241 22.29 -7.58 -23.97
#